data_AF-A0A345Y4M5-F1
#
_entry.id   AF-A0A345Y4M5-F1
#
_cell.length_a   1.000
_cell.length_b   1.000
_cell.length_c   1.000
_cell.angle_alpha   90.00
_cell.angle_beta   90.00
_cell.angle_gamma   90.00
#
_symmetry.space_group_name_H-M   'P 1'
#
loop_
_entity.id
_entity.type
_entity.pdbx_description
1 polymer ?
#
loop_
_entity_poly.entity_id
_entity_poly.type
_entity_poly.pdbx_seq_one_letter_code
_entity_poly.pdbx_strand_id
1 'polypeptide(L)'
;MGVSVWIRVLIAAAGGFLPVGAALAAPAPDCLDSAAPLRCEAYRQGALSCLDLSGGQRRACVEEFTPTLSCRGRPERCRALPAAQKQCDTLQGAGRRQCVLASLPAAACKTHANPVQCQRRDEAERACIAESGSANRLCVAGKLR
;
A
#
# COMPACT_ATOMS: atom_id res chain seq x y z
N MET A 1 -60.94 34.98 -13.89
CA MET A 1 -59.95 35.24 -14.96
C MET A 1 -58.66 34.54 -14.51
N GLY A 2 -58.46 33.25 -14.83
CA GLY A 2 -57.69 32.76 -16.00
C GLY A 2 -56.19 32.87 -15.70
N VAL A 3 -55.31 31.86 -15.73
CA VAL A 3 -55.26 30.56 -16.41
C VAL A 3 -54.20 29.67 -15.72
N SER A 4 -54.44 28.35 -15.73
CA SER A 4 -53.51 27.28 -15.41
C SER A 4 -52.32 27.23 -16.37
N VAL A 5 -51.11 26.94 -15.88
CA VAL A 5 -50.09 26.20 -16.67
C VAL A 5 -49.33 25.26 -15.74
N TRP A 6 -49.59 23.97 -15.94
CA TRP A 6 -48.81 22.84 -15.43
C TRP A 6 -47.67 22.59 -16.40
N ILE A 7 -46.43 22.54 -15.93
CA ILE A 7 -45.34 21.86 -16.66
C ILE A 7 -44.59 20.97 -15.69
N ARG A 8 -44.88 19.67 -15.78
CA ARG A 8 -44.06 18.58 -15.30
C ARG A 8 -42.88 18.42 -16.28
N VAL A 9 -41.65 18.57 -15.81
CA VAL A 9 -40.49 18.02 -16.51
C VAL A 9 -39.98 16.83 -15.70
N LEU A 10 -40.36 15.64 -16.17
CA LEU A 10 -39.73 14.38 -15.84
C LEU A 10 -38.47 14.25 -16.70
N ILE A 11 -37.29 14.25 -16.08
CA ILE A 11 -36.07 13.72 -16.71
C ILE A 11 -35.73 12.44 -15.97
N ALA A 12 -36.08 11.32 -16.60
CA ALA A 12 -35.46 10.04 -16.38
C ALA A 12 -34.19 9.98 -17.23
N ALA A 13 -33.04 9.71 -16.62
CA ALA A 13 -31.87 9.20 -17.33
C ALA A 13 -31.14 8.24 -16.40
N ALA A 14 -31.15 6.98 -16.81
CA ALA A 14 -30.44 5.89 -16.20
C ALA A 14 -28.92 6.17 -16.20
N GLY A 15 -28.30 6.03 -15.04
CA GLY A 15 -26.86 6.15 -14.86
C GLY A 15 -26.42 5.29 -13.68
N GLY A 16 -26.78 4.00 -13.73
CA GLY A 16 -26.32 3.01 -12.76
C GLY A 16 -24.81 2.88 -12.86
N PHE A 17 -24.12 3.49 -11.89
CA PHE A 17 -22.71 3.30 -11.60
C PHE A 17 -22.39 1.81 -11.53
N LEU A 18 -21.69 1.28 -12.54
CA LEU A 18 -20.99 0.01 -12.42
C LEU A 18 -19.86 0.21 -11.39
N PRO A 19 -19.77 -0.62 -10.34
CA PRO A 19 -18.56 -0.65 -9.53
C PRO A 19 -17.45 -1.20 -10.42
N VAL A 20 -16.50 -0.33 -10.78
CA VAL A 20 -15.26 -0.72 -11.45
C VAL A 20 -14.61 -1.76 -10.54
N GLY A 21 -14.70 -3.02 -10.96
CA GLY A 21 -13.97 -4.13 -10.38
C GLY A 21 -12.50 -3.76 -10.33
N ALA A 22 -11.87 -4.11 -9.21
CA ALA A 22 -10.45 -3.92 -8.98
C ALA A 22 -9.65 -4.33 -10.21
N ALA A 23 -9.24 -3.36 -11.02
CA ALA A 23 -8.31 -3.59 -12.11
C ALA A 23 -7.05 -4.18 -11.46
N LEU A 24 -6.79 -5.46 -11.64
CA LEU A 24 -5.46 -5.99 -11.37
C LEU A 24 -4.56 -5.25 -12.36
N ALA A 25 -3.63 -4.43 -11.84
CA ALA A 25 -2.70 -3.70 -12.69
C ALA A 25 -1.98 -4.73 -13.58
N ALA A 26 -2.03 -4.54 -14.89
CA ALA A 26 -1.32 -5.40 -15.80
C ALA A 26 0.18 -5.37 -15.44
N PRO A 27 0.89 -6.51 -15.42
CA PRO A 27 2.32 -6.53 -15.21
C PRO A 27 2.99 -5.63 -16.24
N ALA A 28 4.07 -4.92 -15.86
CA ALA A 28 4.87 -4.24 -16.86
C ALA A 28 5.33 -5.23 -17.94
N PRO A 29 5.43 -4.79 -19.21
CA PRO A 29 5.80 -5.68 -20.32
C PRO A 29 7.07 -6.47 -20.03
N ASP A 30 8.07 -5.84 -19.40
CA ASP A 30 9.35 -6.47 -19.05
C ASP A 30 9.23 -7.61 -18.01
N CYS A 31 8.17 -7.62 -17.18
CA CYS A 31 7.95 -8.65 -16.18
C CYS A 31 7.16 -9.85 -16.72
N LEU A 32 6.39 -9.68 -17.80
CA LEU A 32 5.58 -10.75 -18.41
C LEU A 32 6.46 -11.90 -18.94
N ASP A 33 7.63 -11.57 -19.46
CA ASP A 33 8.57 -12.54 -20.03
C ASP A 33 9.54 -13.15 -19.00
N SER A 34 9.41 -12.75 -17.72
CA SER A 34 10.27 -13.30 -16.67
C SER A 34 9.82 -14.70 -16.24
N ALA A 35 10.76 -15.51 -15.76
CA ALA A 35 10.45 -16.84 -15.20
C ALA A 35 9.53 -16.79 -13.96
N ALA A 36 9.37 -15.63 -13.34
CA ALA A 36 8.48 -15.42 -12.20
C ALA A 36 7.82 -14.02 -12.26
N PRO A 37 6.80 -13.81 -13.11
CA PRO A 37 6.22 -12.48 -13.38
C PRO A 37 5.72 -11.77 -12.14
N LEU A 38 5.05 -12.49 -11.24
CA LEU A 38 4.55 -11.95 -9.98
C LEU A 38 5.67 -11.46 -9.06
N ARG A 39 6.81 -12.16 -9.06
CA ARG A 39 7.97 -11.77 -8.25
C ARG A 39 8.72 -10.60 -8.88
N CYS A 40 8.80 -10.55 -10.21
CA CYS A 40 9.33 -9.41 -10.95
C CYS A 40 8.53 -8.15 -10.65
N GLU A 41 7.20 -8.21 -10.73
CA GLU A 41 6.35 -7.04 -10.46
C GLU A 41 6.50 -6.59 -9.01
N ALA A 42 6.46 -7.50 -8.03
CA ALA A 42 6.68 -7.16 -6.62
C ALA A 42 8.05 -6.52 -6.35
N TYR A 43 9.09 -7.01 -7.03
CA TYR A 43 10.43 -6.43 -6.96
C TYR A 43 10.45 -5.02 -7.57
N ARG A 44 9.84 -4.85 -8.75
CA ARG A 44 9.75 -3.55 -9.44
C ARG A 44 9.04 -2.51 -8.57
N GLN A 45 7.91 -2.88 -7.95
CA GLN A 45 7.17 -1.99 -7.05
C GLN A 45 8.00 -1.59 -5.81
N GLY A 46 8.76 -2.54 -5.25
CA GLY A 46 9.75 -2.25 -4.21
C GLY A 46 10.85 -1.32 -4.69
N ALA A 47 11.40 -1.56 -5.89
CA ALA A 47 12.44 -0.73 -6.50
C ALA A 47 11.99 0.73 -6.71
N LEU A 48 10.77 0.96 -7.20
CA LEU A 48 10.17 2.30 -7.33
C LEU A 48 10.10 3.04 -5.99
N SER A 49 9.87 2.28 -4.91
CA SER A 49 9.81 2.82 -3.54
C SER A 49 11.18 3.17 -2.99
N CYS A 50 12.28 2.77 -3.64
CA CYS A 50 13.63 2.91 -3.10
C CYS A 50 14.59 3.63 -4.05
N LEU A 51 14.06 4.38 -5.04
CA LEU A 51 14.86 5.03 -6.10
C LEU A 51 15.79 6.14 -5.59
N ASP A 52 15.43 6.80 -4.50
CA ASP A 52 16.22 7.83 -3.81
C ASP A 52 17.37 7.28 -2.96
N LEU A 53 17.44 5.97 -2.77
CA LEU A 53 18.47 5.31 -1.97
C LEU A 53 19.54 4.67 -2.87
N SER A 54 20.74 4.48 -2.32
CA SER A 54 21.87 3.88 -3.03
C SER A 54 22.52 2.72 -2.26
N GLY A 55 23.32 1.92 -2.98
CA GLY A 55 24.16 0.86 -2.40
C GLY A 55 23.40 -0.14 -1.51
N GLY A 56 23.95 -0.39 -0.32
CA GLY A 56 23.36 -1.32 0.65
C GLY A 56 22.00 -0.87 1.20
N GLN A 57 21.76 0.45 1.31
CA GLN A 57 20.49 0.98 1.81
C GLN A 57 19.35 0.70 0.85
N ARG A 58 19.61 0.84 -0.46
CA ARG A 58 18.63 0.50 -1.50
C ARG A 58 18.23 -0.97 -1.43
N ARG A 59 19.19 -1.89 -1.28
CA ARG A 59 18.90 -3.33 -1.19
C ARG A 59 17.99 -3.66 0.00
N ALA A 60 18.33 -3.17 1.19
CA ALA A 60 17.50 -3.38 2.38
C ALA A 60 16.10 -2.77 2.25
N CYS A 61 15.98 -1.61 1.61
CA CYS A 61 14.69 -0.99 1.34
C CYS A 61 13.84 -1.83 0.37
N VAL A 62 14.43 -2.33 -0.72
CA VAL A 62 13.70 -3.15 -1.68
C VAL A 62 13.21 -4.44 -1.02
N GLU A 63 14.01 -5.09 -0.18
CA GLU A 63 13.59 -6.26 0.60
C GLU A 63 12.39 -5.97 1.51
N GLU A 64 12.30 -4.77 2.09
CA GLU A 64 11.19 -4.37 2.94
C GLU A 64 9.89 -4.11 2.15
N PHE A 65 10.00 -3.51 0.96
CA PHE A 65 8.86 -3.19 0.09
C PHE A 65 8.57 -4.28 -0.95
N THR A 66 9.32 -5.38 -0.97
CA THR A 66 9.04 -6.54 -1.81
C THR A 66 8.69 -7.73 -0.92
N PRO A 67 7.39 -8.01 -0.72
CA PRO A 67 6.99 -9.09 0.17
C PRO A 67 7.42 -10.45 -0.38
N THR A 68 7.76 -11.39 0.51
CA THR A 68 7.89 -12.79 0.09
C THR A 68 6.52 -13.32 -0.33
N LEU A 69 6.46 -14.09 -1.40
CA LEU A 69 5.20 -14.68 -1.90
C LEU A 69 4.50 -15.57 -0.85
N SER A 70 5.25 -16.07 0.14
CA SER A 70 4.72 -16.94 1.19
C SER A 70 3.99 -16.21 2.32
N CYS A 71 4.14 -14.88 2.42
CA CYS A 71 3.51 -14.04 3.44
C CYS A 71 3.62 -14.52 4.91
N ARG A 72 4.64 -15.34 5.24
CA ARG A 72 4.82 -15.86 6.61
C ARG A 72 5.21 -14.72 7.57
N GLY A 73 4.69 -14.76 8.80
CA GLY A 73 4.99 -13.81 9.88
C GLY A 73 4.13 -12.55 9.92
N ARG A 74 3.82 -11.91 8.78
CA ARG A 74 2.93 -10.74 8.69
C ARG A 74 1.93 -10.87 7.52
N PRO A 75 0.97 -11.81 7.59
CA PRO A 75 0.11 -12.15 6.45
C PRO A 75 -0.76 -10.98 5.99
N GLU A 76 -1.37 -10.23 6.91
CA GLU A 76 -2.24 -9.10 6.57
C GLU A 76 -1.48 -7.99 5.84
N ARG A 77 -0.31 -7.58 6.37
CA ARG A 77 0.55 -6.58 5.70
C ARG A 77 0.99 -7.06 4.33
N CYS A 78 1.43 -8.32 4.22
CA CYS A 78 1.89 -8.89 2.97
C CYS A 78 0.80 -8.90 1.89
N ARG A 79 -0.43 -9.30 2.24
CA ARG A 79 -1.58 -9.32 1.32
C ARG A 79 -2.04 -7.92 0.93
N ALA A 80 -1.94 -6.94 1.83
CA ALA A 80 -2.33 -5.56 1.57
C ALA A 80 -1.30 -4.76 0.77
N LEU A 81 -0.02 -5.16 0.82
CA LEU A 81 1.08 -4.39 0.23
C LEU A 81 0.92 -4.12 -1.28
N PRO A 82 0.52 -5.09 -2.14
CA PRO A 82 0.29 -4.81 -3.56
C PRO A 82 -0.78 -3.75 -3.81
N ALA A 83 -1.87 -3.76 -3.02
CA ALA A 83 -2.93 -2.77 -3.13
C ALA A 83 -2.45 -1.37 -2.69
N ALA A 84 -1.70 -1.29 -1.59
CA ALA A 84 -1.07 -0.06 -1.14
C ALA A 84 -0.07 0.49 -2.16
N GLN A 85 0.76 -0.36 -2.76
CA GLN A 85 1.69 0.02 -3.83
C GLN A 85 0.96 0.58 -5.05
N LYS A 86 -0.17 -0.03 -5.42
CA LYS A 86 -0.99 0.44 -6.53
C LYS A 86 -1.62 1.82 -6.24
N GLN A 87 -2.10 2.05 -5.03
CA GLN A 87 -2.65 3.35 -4.63
C GLN A 87 -1.61 4.49 -4.71
N CYS A 88 -0.33 4.15 -4.56
CA CYS A 88 0.78 5.09 -4.56
C CYS A 88 1.58 5.07 -5.87
N ASP A 89 0.99 4.57 -6.97
CA ASP A 89 1.70 4.30 -8.23
C ASP A 89 2.31 5.54 -8.89
N THR A 90 1.71 6.72 -8.68
CA THR A 90 2.19 8.03 -9.15
C THR A 90 3.40 8.58 -8.40
N LEU A 91 3.74 8.02 -7.24
CA LEU A 91 4.83 8.48 -6.39
C LEU A 91 6.08 7.61 -6.56
N GLN A 92 7.26 8.15 -6.25
CA GLN A 92 8.52 7.40 -6.23
C GLN A 92 9.37 7.75 -4.99
N GLY A 93 10.33 6.89 -4.66
CA GLY A 93 11.28 7.09 -3.57
C GLY A 93 10.62 7.31 -2.21
N ALA A 94 11.12 8.26 -1.42
CA ALA A 94 10.64 8.55 -0.07
C ALA A 94 9.13 8.83 0.00
N GLY A 95 8.60 9.64 -0.91
CA GLY A 95 7.17 9.96 -0.96
C GLY A 95 6.30 8.72 -1.21
N ARG A 96 6.78 7.81 -2.08
CA ARG A 96 6.09 6.52 -2.30
C ARG A 96 6.10 5.65 -1.05
N ARG A 97 7.24 5.54 -0.35
CA ARG A 97 7.32 4.74 0.89
C ARG A 97 6.33 5.23 1.93
N GLN A 98 6.27 6.54 2.16
CA GLN A 98 5.35 7.14 3.13
C GLN A 98 3.90 6.84 2.78
N CYS A 99 3.52 7.03 1.51
CA CYS A 99 2.19 6.70 1.02
C CYS A 99 1.87 5.21 1.23
N VAL A 100 2.75 4.30 0.80
CA VAL A 100 2.53 2.85 0.92
C VAL A 100 2.38 2.44 2.38
N LEU A 101 3.25 2.92 3.26
CA LEU A 101 3.19 2.60 4.70
C LEU A 101 1.91 3.14 5.36
N ALA A 102 1.46 4.34 4.99
CA ALA A 102 0.21 4.92 5.49
C ALA A 102 -1.05 4.16 5.01
N SER A 103 -0.99 3.57 3.80
CA SER A 103 -2.08 2.77 3.24
C SER A 103 -2.16 1.33 3.76
N LEU A 104 -1.19 0.87 4.54
CA LEU A 104 -1.22 -0.49 5.09
C LEU A 104 -2.18 -0.60 6.28
N PRO A 105 -2.85 -1.76 6.44
CA PRO A 105 -3.73 -1.99 7.59
C PRO A 105 -2.94 -2.03 8.89
N ALA A 106 -3.63 -1.72 10.00
CA ALA A 106 -3.10 -1.94 11.34
C ALA A 106 -2.70 -3.40 11.55
N ALA A 107 -1.70 -3.65 12.38
CA ALA A 107 -1.42 -4.99 12.83
C ALA A 107 -2.65 -5.61 13.53
N ALA A 108 -2.95 -6.86 13.18
CA ALA A 108 -4.03 -7.64 13.79
C ALA A 108 -3.65 -8.11 15.21
N CYS A 109 -3.37 -7.18 16.12
CA CYS A 109 -2.80 -7.49 17.42
C CYS A 109 -3.72 -8.27 18.37
N LYS A 110 -5.03 -8.29 18.09
CA LYS A 110 -6.02 -9.02 18.90
C LYS A 110 -5.77 -10.54 18.93
N THR A 111 -5.22 -11.11 17.85
CA THR A 111 -4.94 -12.55 17.74
C THR A 111 -3.49 -12.90 18.10
N HIS A 112 -2.71 -11.92 18.55
CA HIS A 112 -1.30 -12.12 18.88
C HIS A 112 -1.13 -12.69 20.29
N ALA A 113 -0.10 -13.52 20.52
CA ALA A 113 0.20 -14.09 21.83
C ALA A 113 0.46 -13.02 22.92
N ASN A 114 0.88 -11.82 22.52
CA ASN A 114 1.00 -10.65 23.38
C ASN A 114 0.40 -9.42 22.66
N PRO A 115 -0.91 -9.15 22.85
CA PRO A 115 -1.60 -8.06 22.16
C PRO A 115 -1.04 -6.68 22.49
N VAL A 116 -0.65 -6.44 23.75
CA VAL A 116 -0.15 -5.15 24.22
C VAL A 116 1.21 -4.83 23.59
N GLN A 117 2.12 -5.80 23.56
CA GLN A 117 3.41 -5.61 22.89
C GLN A 117 3.24 -5.40 21.38
N CYS A 118 2.34 -6.14 20.75
CA CYS A 118 2.02 -5.95 19.34
C CYS A 118 1.49 -4.53 19.08
N GLN A 119 0.55 -4.04 19.88
CA GLN A 119 -0.04 -2.70 19.73
C GLN A 119 1.02 -1.61 19.87
N ARG A 120 1.87 -1.68 20.91
CA ARG A 120 2.98 -0.72 21.09
C ARG A 120 3.91 -0.70 19.88
N ARG A 121 4.21 -1.87 19.31
CA ARG A 121 5.06 -1.95 18.11
C ARG A 121 4.36 -1.40 16.87
N ASP A 122 3.08 -1.69 16.66
CA ASP A 122 2.31 -1.14 15.53
C ASP A 122 2.25 0.40 15.61
N GLU A 123 2.00 0.95 16.80
CA GLU A 123 2.00 2.38 17.04
C GLU A 123 3.37 3.02 16.80
N ALA A 124 4.45 2.38 17.28
CA ALA A 124 5.81 2.82 17.01
C ALA A 124 6.15 2.80 15.51
N GLU A 125 5.80 1.73 14.79
CA GLU A 125 5.98 1.63 13.34
C GLU A 125 5.23 2.75 12.60
N ARG A 126 3.98 3.05 13.02
CA ARG A 126 3.15 4.13 12.46
C ARG A 126 3.71 5.52 12.74
N ALA A 127 4.24 5.75 13.93
CA ALA A 127 4.86 7.03 14.30
C ALA A 127 6.16 7.29 13.53
N CYS A 128 6.79 6.24 12.99
CA CYS A 128 8.10 6.30 12.33
C CYS A 128 8.02 6.14 10.80
N ILE A 129 6.84 6.21 10.18
CA ILE A 129 6.67 5.99 8.73
C ILE A 129 7.41 7.00 7.83
N ALA A 130 7.78 8.16 8.38
CA ALA A 130 8.56 9.17 7.66
C ALA A 130 10.01 8.70 7.42
N GLU A 131 10.50 7.81 8.28
CA GLU A 131 11.85 7.27 8.24
C GLU A 131 11.94 6.02 7.35
N SER A 132 13.13 5.71 6.84
CA SER A 132 13.34 4.48 6.05
C SER A 132 14.62 3.74 6.44
N GLY A 133 14.66 2.44 6.14
CA GLY A 133 15.84 1.59 6.37
C GLY A 133 16.29 1.58 7.83
N SER A 134 17.57 1.88 8.08
CA SER A 134 18.13 1.90 9.44
C SER A 134 17.55 3.01 10.31
N ALA A 135 17.23 4.17 9.73
CA ALA A 135 16.63 5.28 10.48
C ALA A 135 15.26 4.90 11.04
N ASN A 136 14.43 4.20 10.25
CA ASN A 136 13.15 3.67 10.72
C ASN A 136 13.33 2.71 11.89
N ARG A 137 14.27 1.75 11.78
CA ARG A 137 14.55 0.80 12.87
C ARG A 137 14.99 1.50 14.16
N LEU A 138 15.83 2.53 14.04
CA LEU A 138 16.27 3.32 15.19
C LEU A 138 15.11 4.13 15.80
N CYS A 139 14.26 4.74 14.98
CA CYS A 139 13.08 5.45 15.43
C CYS A 139 12.12 4.51 16.20
N VAL A 140 11.78 3.37 15.60
CA VAL A 140 10.89 2.37 16.23
C VAL A 140 11.49 1.84 17.53
N ALA A 141 12.79 1.53 17.54
CA ALA A 141 13.48 1.10 18.76
C ALA A 141 13.45 2.18 19.85
N GLY A 142 13.57 3.46 19.48
CA GLY A 142 13.45 4.59 20.42
C GLY A 142 12.04 4.75 20.99
N LYS A 143 11.00 4.49 20.19
CA LYS A 143 9.58 4.56 20.62
C LYS A 143 9.14 3.40 21.53
N LEU A 144 9.91 2.31 21.57
CA LEU A 144 9.61 1.12 22.37
C LEU A 144 10.34 1.07 23.72
N ARG A 145 11.20 2.05 23.99
CA ARG A 145 11.88 2.23 25.28
C ARG A 145 11.03 3.05 26.22
#